data_AF-A0AAV3YNM9-F1
#
_entry.id   AF-A0AAV3YNM9-F1
#
_cell.length_a   1.000
_cell.length_b   1.000
_cell.length_c   1.000
_cell.angle_alpha   90.00
_cell.angle_beta   90.00
_cell.angle_gamma   90.00
#
_symmetry.space_group_name_H-M   'P 1'
#
loop_
_entity.id
_entity.type
_entity.pdbx_description
1 polymer ?
#
loop_
_entity_poly.entity_id
_entity_poly.type
_entity_poly.pdbx_seq_one_letter_code
_entity_poly.pdbx_strand_id
1 'polypeptide(L)'
;MVTCALALFGSAWALQQSIAWTAFLYGVLLGHSVGVTLSVSFQIVTTWAPDKAAILVATSSGAASALSIIENQLITAYVNPRNLKPTSYIGRRTFFSQAEILNRVPMAAIIYAAITLFLQVVGYAMISNPPPASSDQQPSGNSDRSKMNIIEDNGDGDSFPTWENAPSANNQNQYGSVKGRNEILDNHGSSQLASNGIGPADHAILNMTEKDVVTAIQAKDVPKSLKPSETIKTPVFYSLLMYGISIAYGLTLKANYYKQFGLLYIQNDNYLTLVGTLIPVMSTSSRILFGACLDKGLLNIKDALVIALAINSVMSAFWYIAPQTDAIFYMILVLFLALTQGTTFVLLPAAAFHIFGPDHFSNNYGLLYTSFSIVGISSAIFVPPLLHALGWFWLFTSVSMLSLVTIVMVVATNFNIGQ
;
A
#
# COMPACT_ATOMS: atom_id res chain seq x y z
N MET A 1 5.08 -10.38 18.04
CA MET A 1 4.24 -10.85 19.17
C MET A 1 4.90 -10.62 20.52
N VAL A 2 6.01 -11.29 20.84
CA VAL A 2 6.68 -11.16 22.16
C VAL A 2 7.08 -9.72 22.48
N THR A 3 7.69 -9.01 21.52
CA THR A 3 8.09 -7.60 21.69
C THR A 3 6.90 -6.66 21.95
N CYS A 4 5.77 -6.85 21.24
CA CYS A 4 4.53 -6.10 21.48
C CYS A 4 3.99 -6.35 22.89
N ALA A 5 3.89 -7.62 23.29
CA ALA A 5 3.37 -7.99 24.60
C ALA A 5 4.24 -7.42 25.73
N LEU A 6 5.56 -7.56 25.63
CA LEU A 6 6.49 -6.98 26.60
C LEU A 6 6.35 -5.45 26.68
N ALA A 7 6.18 -4.76 25.56
CA ALA A 7 5.98 -3.32 25.54
C ALA A 7 4.68 -2.91 26.25
N LEU A 8 3.56 -3.59 25.96
CA LEU A 8 2.25 -3.25 26.51
C LEU A 8 2.08 -3.66 27.98
N PHE A 9 2.57 -4.84 28.38
CA PHE A 9 2.53 -5.24 29.80
C PHE A 9 3.53 -4.44 30.64
N GLY A 10 4.73 -4.21 30.11
CA GLY A 10 5.73 -3.36 30.77
C GLY A 10 5.26 -1.93 30.95
N SER A 11 4.44 -1.41 30.03
CA SER A 11 3.95 -0.04 30.11
C SER A 11 2.97 0.17 31.27
N ALA A 12 2.19 -0.84 31.66
CA ALA A 12 1.30 -0.76 32.82
C ALA A 12 2.05 -0.44 34.13
N TRP A 13 3.26 -1.00 34.28
CA TRP A 13 4.15 -0.68 35.39
C TRP A 13 4.87 0.65 35.18
N ALA A 14 5.42 0.89 33.98
CA ALA A 14 6.16 2.11 33.66
C ALA A 14 5.32 3.39 33.81
N LEU A 15 4.02 3.33 33.53
CA LEU A 15 3.07 4.43 33.67
C LEU A 15 3.06 5.00 35.10
N GLN A 16 3.31 4.17 36.11
CA GLN A 16 3.34 4.59 37.51
C GLN A 16 4.72 5.10 37.95
N GLN A 17 5.77 4.76 37.21
CA GLN A 17 7.16 4.98 37.63
C GLN A 17 7.82 6.15 36.92
N SER A 18 7.71 6.23 35.59
CA SER A 18 8.41 7.23 34.81
C SER A 18 7.81 7.45 33.42
N ILE A 19 7.65 8.73 33.09
CA ILE A 19 7.25 9.18 31.75
C ILE A 19 8.30 8.75 30.72
N ALA A 20 9.60 8.79 31.06
CA ALA A 20 10.67 8.41 30.14
C ALA A 20 10.61 6.91 29.79
N TRP A 21 10.38 6.04 30.78
CA TRP A 21 10.22 4.60 30.53
C TRP A 21 8.94 4.30 29.74
N THR A 22 7.85 5.00 30.06
CA THR A 22 6.59 4.88 29.30
C THR A 22 6.79 5.28 27.83
N ALA A 23 7.48 6.40 27.59
CA ALA A 23 7.78 6.89 26.25
C ALA A 23 8.68 5.92 25.47
N PHE A 24 9.67 5.30 26.13
CA PHE A 24 10.50 4.28 25.48
C PHE A 24 9.68 3.03 25.11
N LEU A 25 8.86 2.51 26.02
CA LEU A 25 8.08 1.28 25.76
C LEU A 25 7.02 1.50 24.68
N TYR A 26 6.25 2.59 24.74
CA TYR A 26 5.23 2.92 23.73
C TYR A 26 5.82 3.43 22.41
N GLY A 27 6.92 4.19 22.47
CA GLY A 27 7.53 4.79 21.28
C GLY A 27 8.44 3.81 20.55
N VAL A 28 9.47 3.32 21.23
CA VAL A 28 10.53 2.53 20.60
C VAL A 28 10.13 1.06 20.49
N LEU A 29 9.79 0.41 21.60
CA LEU A 29 9.60 -1.05 21.61
C LEU A 29 8.29 -1.45 20.92
N LEU A 30 7.20 -0.79 21.25
CA LEU A 30 5.91 -1.01 20.57
C LEU A 30 5.98 -0.58 19.10
N GLY A 31 6.60 0.57 18.79
CA GLY A 31 6.78 1.05 17.42
C GLY A 31 7.56 0.05 16.55
N HIS A 32 8.66 -0.49 17.07
CA HIS A 32 9.42 -1.55 16.39
C HIS A 32 8.56 -2.79 16.12
N SER A 33 7.79 -3.25 17.13
CA SER A 33 6.92 -4.42 16.94
C SER A 33 5.83 -4.19 15.90
N VAL A 34 5.20 -3.01 15.89
CA VAL A 34 4.16 -2.66 14.91
C VAL A 34 4.74 -2.60 13.51
N GLY A 35 5.92 -1.97 13.33
CA GLY A 35 6.58 -1.86 12.03
C GLY A 35 6.95 -3.21 11.41
N VAL A 36 7.53 -4.12 12.20
CA VAL A 36 7.85 -5.48 11.74
C VAL A 36 6.58 -6.25 11.38
N THR A 37 5.55 -6.19 12.24
CA THR A 37 4.29 -6.91 12.00
C THR A 37 3.59 -6.41 10.74
N LEU A 38 3.53 -5.09 10.54
CA LEU A 38 2.92 -4.49 9.36
C LEU A 38 3.60 -4.93 8.06
N SER A 39 4.93 -4.90 8.04
CA SER A 39 5.72 -5.24 6.86
C SER A 39 5.53 -6.72 6.47
N VAL A 40 5.60 -7.63 7.44
CA VAL A 40 5.40 -9.06 7.23
C VAL A 40 3.96 -9.36 6.77
N SER A 41 2.96 -8.73 7.40
CA SER A 41 1.56 -8.93 7.02
C SER A 41 1.29 -8.50 5.58
N PHE A 42 1.84 -7.37 5.14
CA PHE A 42 1.68 -6.93 3.75
C PHE A 42 2.41 -7.86 2.78
N GLN A 43 3.61 -8.32 3.11
CA GLN A 43 4.34 -9.26 2.26
C GLN A 43 3.58 -10.59 2.08
N ILE A 44 2.98 -11.12 3.15
CA ILE A 44 2.14 -12.33 3.07
C ILE A 44 0.95 -12.07 2.14
N VAL A 45 0.24 -10.96 2.34
CA VAL A 45 -0.94 -10.60 1.53
C VAL A 45 -0.58 -10.45 0.05
N THR A 46 0.49 -9.73 -0.27
CA THR A 46 0.92 -9.51 -1.66
C THR A 46 1.38 -10.80 -2.34
N THR A 47 1.87 -11.78 -1.57
CA THR A 47 2.30 -13.08 -2.11
C THR A 47 1.11 -14.02 -2.34
N TRP A 48 0.07 -13.95 -1.50
CA TRP A 48 -1.13 -14.77 -1.62
C TRP A 48 -2.03 -14.39 -2.79
N ALA A 49 -2.13 -13.11 -3.11
CA ALA A 49 -2.96 -12.61 -4.20
C ALA A 49 -2.34 -11.35 -4.84
N PRO A 50 -1.32 -11.52 -5.71
CA PRO A 50 -0.63 -10.41 -6.37
C PRO A 50 -1.58 -9.49 -7.15
N ASP A 51 -2.57 -10.06 -7.85
CA ASP A 51 -3.53 -9.32 -8.69
C ASP A 51 -4.51 -8.45 -7.90
N LYS A 52 -4.65 -8.71 -6.60
CA LYS A 52 -5.55 -7.99 -5.69
C LYS A 52 -4.79 -7.45 -4.48
N ALA A 53 -3.49 -7.21 -4.69
CA ALA A 53 -2.59 -6.80 -3.62
C ALA A 53 -3.04 -5.48 -2.98
N ALA A 54 -3.46 -4.48 -3.77
CA ALA A 54 -3.76 -3.16 -3.23
C ALA A 54 -5.02 -3.18 -2.36
N ILE A 55 -6.10 -3.83 -2.78
CA ILE A 55 -7.34 -3.92 -1.98
C ILE A 55 -7.16 -4.77 -0.72
N LEU A 56 -6.37 -5.84 -0.76
CA LEU A 56 -6.14 -6.69 0.40
C LEU A 56 -5.22 -6.02 1.43
N VAL A 57 -4.17 -5.34 0.98
CA VAL A 57 -3.34 -4.47 1.83
C VAL A 57 -4.16 -3.32 2.41
N ALA A 58 -5.04 -2.71 1.61
CA ALA A 58 -5.98 -1.68 2.08
C ALA A 58 -6.93 -2.19 3.17
N THR A 59 -7.44 -3.40 3.01
CA THR A 59 -8.35 -4.03 3.99
C THR A 59 -7.62 -4.37 5.28
N SER A 60 -6.41 -4.95 5.19
CA SER A 60 -5.57 -5.27 6.35
C SER A 60 -5.21 -4.01 7.15
N SER A 61 -4.76 -2.95 6.49
CA SER A 61 -4.44 -1.68 7.15
C SER A 61 -5.69 -0.95 7.66
N GLY A 62 -6.80 -1.02 6.93
CA GLY A 62 -8.08 -0.41 7.26
C GLY A 62 -8.71 -1.00 8.52
N ALA A 63 -8.57 -2.32 8.74
CA ALA A 63 -9.09 -2.99 9.93
C ALA A 63 -8.56 -2.36 11.24
N ALA A 64 -7.27 -2.03 11.30
CA ALA A 64 -6.68 -1.36 12.46
C ALA A 64 -7.28 0.03 12.71
N SER A 65 -7.62 0.77 11.65
CA SER A 65 -8.26 2.08 11.77
C SER A 65 -9.72 1.97 12.21
N ALA A 66 -10.47 1.00 11.70
CA ALA A 66 -11.84 0.74 12.16
C ALA A 66 -11.88 0.28 13.64
N LEU A 67 -10.93 -0.59 14.04
CA LEU A 67 -10.80 -1.10 15.39
C LEU A 67 -10.60 0.03 16.42
N SER A 68 -9.89 1.11 16.04
CA SER A 68 -9.66 2.26 16.92
C SER A 68 -10.95 2.92 17.44
N ILE A 69 -12.06 2.83 16.71
CA ILE A 69 -13.36 3.36 17.14
C ILE A 69 -13.86 2.57 18.35
N ILE A 70 -13.86 1.23 18.24
CA ILE A 70 -14.32 0.33 19.29
C ILE A 70 -13.39 0.43 20.49
N GLU A 71 -12.07 0.41 20.26
CA GLU A 71 -11.06 0.53 21.31
C GLU A 71 -11.21 1.83 22.11
N ASN A 72 -11.38 2.97 21.45
CA ASN A 72 -11.52 4.25 22.12
C ASN A 72 -12.77 4.28 23.02
N GLN A 73 -13.88 3.71 22.57
CA GLN A 73 -15.12 3.64 23.36
C GLN A 73 -14.97 2.68 24.54
N LEU A 74 -14.34 1.52 24.35
CA LEU A 74 -14.09 0.56 25.43
C LEU A 74 -13.16 1.13 26.50
N ILE A 75 -12.06 1.77 26.09
CA ILE A 75 -11.11 2.41 27.01
C ILE A 75 -11.81 3.52 27.79
N THR A 76 -12.57 4.38 27.11
CA THR A 76 -13.30 5.48 27.75
C THR A 76 -14.34 4.97 28.74
N ALA A 77 -15.13 3.95 28.36
CA ALA A 77 -16.15 3.37 29.23
C ALA A 77 -15.55 2.71 30.49
N TYR A 78 -14.38 2.09 30.38
CA TYR A 78 -13.68 1.49 31.51
C TYR A 78 -13.03 2.53 32.43
N VAL A 79 -12.27 3.45 31.84
CA VAL A 79 -11.46 4.44 32.57
C VAL A 79 -12.33 5.55 33.16
N ASN A 80 -13.34 6.03 32.44
CA ASN A 80 -14.19 7.15 32.85
C ASN A 80 -15.69 6.85 32.62
N PRO A 81 -16.29 5.87 33.34
CA PRO A 81 -17.68 5.45 33.12
C PRO A 81 -18.70 6.55 33.44
N ARG A 82 -18.34 7.48 34.33
CA ARG A 82 -19.19 8.61 34.72
C ARG A 82 -18.97 9.84 33.85
N ASN A 83 -18.13 9.74 32.81
CA ASN A 83 -17.75 10.82 31.91
C ASN A 83 -17.39 12.12 32.66
N LEU A 84 -16.62 12.00 33.73
CA LEU A 84 -16.14 13.15 34.51
C LEU A 84 -15.28 14.05 33.62
N LYS A 85 -15.28 15.35 33.90
CA LYS A 85 -14.47 16.33 33.18
C LYS A 85 -13.08 16.49 33.82
N PRO A 86 -12.06 16.89 33.05
CA PRO A 86 -10.75 17.26 33.60
C PRO A 86 -10.88 18.40 34.62
N THR A 87 -10.06 18.35 35.67
CA THR A 87 -10.11 19.30 36.81
C THR A 87 -8.85 20.15 36.95
N SER A 88 -7.73 19.73 36.36
CA SER A 88 -6.45 20.43 36.47
C SER A 88 -6.06 21.07 35.14
N TYR A 89 -5.66 22.33 35.20
CA TYR A 89 -5.26 23.14 34.04
C TYR A 89 -3.78 23.52 34.20
N ILE A 90 -2.91 23.01 33.34
CA ILE A 90 -1.50 23.39 33.29
C ILE A 90 -1.27 24.06 31.93
N GLY A 91 -1.21 25.40 31.95
CA GLY A 91 -1.18 26.21 30.73
C GLY A 91 -2.44 26.00 29.88
N ARG A 92 -2.26 25.62 28.60
CA ARG A 92 -3.37 25.30 27.68
C ARG A 92 -3.81 23.83 27.72
N ARG A 93 -3.23 23.01 28.59
CA ARG A 93 -3.51 21.55 28.67
C ARG A 93 -4.39 21.24 29.86
N THR A 94 -5.38 20.37 29.64
CA THR A 94 -6.32 19.88 30.65
C THR A 94 -5.93 18.46 31.07
N PHE A 95 -5.95 18.20 32.37
CA PHE A 95 -5.59 16.92 32.96
C PHE A 95 -6.66 16.45 33.95
N PHE A 96 -6.88 15.13 34.00
CA PHE A 96 -7.68 14.49 35.04
C PHE A 96 -6.85 14.36 36.32
N SER A 97 -7.35 14.90 37.42
CA SER A 97 -6.71 14.74 38.75
C SER A 97 -7.50 13.86 39.71
N GLN A 98 -8.65 13.33 39.27
CA GLN A 98 -9.46 12.43 40.09
C GLN A 98 -8.77 11.07 40.26
N ALA A 99 -8.59 10.65 41.50
CA ALA A 99 -7.99 9.35 41.83
C ALA A 99 -8.76 8.16 41.22
N GLU A 100 -10.09 8.27 41.10
CA GLU A 100 -10.94 7.24 40.47
C GLU A 100 -10.54 6.94 39.02
N ILE A 101 -10.10 7.95 38.27
CA ILE A 101 -9.66 7.82 36.87
C ILE A 101 -8.22 7.32 36.84
N LEU A 102 -7.33 7.96 37.60
CA LEU A 102 -5.90 7.68 37.62
C LEU A 102 -5.60 6.22 38.02
N ASN A 103 -6.31 5.68 39.01
CA ASN A 103 -6.11 4.31 39.49
C ASN A 103 -6.56 3.23 38.48
N ARG A 104 -7.41 3.57 37.51
CA ARG A 104 -7.88 2.63 36.48
C ARG A 104 -6.93 2.54 35.28
N VAL A 105 -6.10 3.56 35.05
CA VAL A 105 -5.22 3.63 33.87
C VAL A 105 -4.25 2.43 33.77
N PRO A 106 -3.55 2.01 34.85
CA PRO A 106 -2.66 0.85 34.77
C PRO A 106 -3.39 -0.45 34.44
N MET A 107 -4.57 -0.67 35.05
CA MET A 107 -5.37 -1.86 34.78
C MET A 107 -5.95 -1.84 33.35
N ALA A 108 -6.34 -0.67 32.85
CA ALA A 108 -6.77 -0.50 31.46
C ALA A 108 -5.65 -0.89 30.48
N ALA A 109 -4.40 -0.52 30.77
CA ALA A 109 -3.24 -0.91 29.98
C ALA A 109 -3.01 -2.43 29.97
N ILE A 110 -3.19 -3.10 31.12
CA ILE A 110 -3.10 -4.57 31.23
C ILE A 110 -4.21 -5.25 30.41
N ILE A 111 -5.45 -4.78 30.53
CA ILE A 111 -6.59 -5.31 29.77
C ILE A 111 -6.33 -5.16 28.27
N TYR A 112 -5.87 -3.98 27.84
CA TYR A 112 -5.50 -3.72 26.45
C TYR A 112 -4.40 -4.68 25.98
N ALA A 113 -3.32 -4.84 26.77
CA ALA A 113 -2.23 -5.77 26.46
C ALA A 113 -2.72 -7.22 26.31
N ALA A 114 -3.62 -7.67 27.17
CA ALA A 114 -4.19 -9.02 27.13
C ALA A 114 -5.06 -9.25 25.88
N ILE A 115 -5.92 -8.28 25.54
CA ILE A 115 -6.75 -8.35 24.32
C ILE A 115 -5.84 -8.36 23.07
N THR A 116 -4.85 -7.47 23.00
CA THR A 116 -3.91 -7.43 21.88
C THR A 116 -3.11 -8.73 21.76
N LEU A 117 -2.65 -9.30 22.87
CA LEU A 117 -1.94 -10.59 22.86
C LEU A 117 -2.84 -11.72 22.35
N PHE A 118 -4.08 -11.79 22.83
CA PHE A 118 -5.05 -12.79 22.37
C PHE A 118 -5.27 -12.69 20.85
N LEU A 119 -5.54 -11.48 20.33
CA LEU A 119 -5.72 -11.25 18.90
C LEU A 119 -4.46 -11.60 18.08
N GLN A 120 -3.26 -11.34 18.62
CA GLN A 120 -2.01 -11.72 17.95
C GLN A 120 -1.81 -13.24 17.91
N VAL A 121 -2.13 -13.96 18.98
CA VAL A 121 -2.04 -15.43 19.02
C VAL A 121 -3.01 -16.05 18.02
N VAL A 122 -4.27 -15.58 18.00
CA VAL A 122 -5.28 -16.02 17.02
C VAL A 122 -4.82 -15.71 15.60
N GLY A 123 -4.37 -14.48 15.34
CA GLY A 123 -3.88 -14.06 14.03
C GLY A 123 -2.70 -14.90 13.56
N TYR A 124 -1.74 -15.18 14.43
CA TYR A 124 -0.59 -16.04 14.12
C TYR A 124 -1.02 -17.48 13.78
N ALA A 125 -1.96 -18.05 14.54
CA ALA A 125 -2.49 -19.39 14.29
C ALA A 125 -3.24 -19.50 12.95
N MET A 126 -3.75 -18.39 12.42
CA MET A 126 -4.46 -18.35 11.13
C MET A 126 -3.54 -18.11 9.92
N ILE A 127 -2.30 -17.67 10.13
CA ILE A 127 -1.36 -17.44 9.01
C ILE A 127 -1.01 -18.78 8.36
N SER A 128 -1.17 -18.84 7.04
CA SER A 128 -0.82 -19.99 6.21
C SER A 128 0.17 -19.59 5.13
N ASN A 129 1.02 -20.55 4.71
CA ASN A 129 1.97 -20.31 3.63
C ASN A 129 1.23 -20.17 2.29
N PRO A 130 1.62 -19.19 1.44
CA PRO A 130 1.05 -19.05 0.12
C PRO A 130 1.29 -20.32 -0.71
N PRO A 131 0.41 -20.64 -1.68
CA PRO A 131 0.63 -21.75 -2.59
C PRO A 131 1.97 -21.59 -3.31
N PRO A 132 2.75 -22.66 -3.53
CA PRO A 132 3.92 -22.58 -4.40
C PRO A 132 3.48 -22.10 -5.78
N ALA A 133 4.24 -21.18 -6.38
CA ALA A 133 3.93 -20.61 -7.69
C ALA A 133 3.78 -21.75 -8.72
N SER A 134 2.54 -22.05 -9.09
CA SER A 134 2.23 -23.01 -10.15
C SER A 134 2.66 -22.40 -11.48
N SER A 135 3.43 -23.13 -12.26
CA SER A 135 3.86 -22.84 -13.64
C SER A 135 2.71 -22.70 -14.67
N ASP A 136 1.46 -22.58 -14.23
CA ASP A 136 0.26 -22.75 -15.06
C ASP A 136 -0.59 -21.47 -15.22
N GLN A 137 -0.08 -20.30 -14.89
CA GLN A 137 -0.71 -19.04 -15.31
C GLN A 137 -0.26 -18.66 -16.73
N GLN A 138 -0.67 -19.45 -17.72
CA GLN A 138 -0.85 -18.90 -19.06
C GLN A 138 -2.05 -17.94 -19.01
N PRO A 139 -1.92 -16.68 -19.44
CA PRO A 139 -3.08 -15.81 -19.57
C PRO A 139 -4.04 -16.44 -20.58
N SER A 140 -5.27 -16.69 -20.14
CA SER A 140 -6.40 -17.05 -20.99
C SER A 140 -6.73 -15.85 -21.89
N GLY A 141 -5.93 -15.66 -22.93
CA GLY A 141 -6.14 -14.72 -24.01
C GLY A 141 -6.46 -15.49 -25.26
N ASN A 142 -7.74 -15.55 -25.59
CA ASN A 142 -8.22 -15.94 -26.90
C ASN A 142 -7.65 -14.95 -27.93
N SER A 143 -6.64 -15.36 -28.70
CA SER A 143 -6.28 -14.70 -29.95
C SER A 143 -5.85 -15.73 -30.97
N ASP A 144 -6.48 -15.64 -32.13
CA ASP A 144 -6.33 -16.51 -33.29
C ASP A 144 -4.87 -16.80 -33.61
N ARG A 145 -4.45 -18.06 -33.40
CA ARG A 145 -3.30 -18.64 -34.10
C ARG A 145 -3.74 -19.00 -35.51
N SER A 146 -3.80 -18.00 -36.38
CA SER A 146 -3.80 -18.19 -37.81
C SER A 146 -2.48 -18.85 -38.24
N LYS A 147 -2.59 -20.12 -38.61
CA LYS A 147 -1.73 -20.90 -39.51
C LYS A 147 -0.39 -20.26 -39.89
N MET A 148 0.68 -20.72 -39.25
CA MET A 148 2.02 -20.65 -39.85
C MET A 148 2.39 -22.07 -40.26
N ASN A 149 2.14 -22.39 -41.54
CA ASN A 149 2.62 -23.62 -42.16
C ASN A 149 4.15 -23.53 -42.23
N ILE A 150 4.83 -24.38 -41.48
CA ILE A 150 6.23 -24.68 -41.75
C ILE A 150 6.23 -25.58 -42.99
N ILE A 151 6.88 -25.11 -44.05
CA ILE A 151 7.16 -25.90 -45.25
C ILE A 151 8.24 -26.90 -44.84
N GLU A 152 7.89 -28.17 -44.70
CA GLU A 152 8.87 -29.27 -44.64
C GLU A 152 9.45 -29.45 -46.05
N ASP A 153 10.73 -29.14 -46.18
CA ASP A 153 11.55 -29.43 -47.36
C ASP A 153 11.93 -30.92 -47.32
N ASN A 154 11.47 -31.67 -48.32
CA ASN A 154 11.79 -33.09 -48.49
C ASN A 154 13.21 -33.21 -49.06
N GLY A 155 14.18 -33.43 -48.17
CA GLY A 155 15.54 -33.85 -48.54
C GLY A 155 15.73 -35.35 -48.29
N ASP A 156 16.05 -36.07 -49.35
CA ASP A 156 16.39 -37.50 -49.39
C ASP A 156 17.46 -37.88 -48.35
N GLY A 157 17.26 -39.00 -47.66
CA GLY A 157 18.20 -39.56 -46.69
C GLY A 157 17.93 -41.03 -46.38
N ASP A 158 18.95 -41.84 -46.62
CA ASP A 158 18.91 -43.30 -46.68
C ASP A 158 18.45 -44.03 -45.40
N SER A 159 17.90 -45.22 -45.66
CA SER A 159 17.51 -46.33 -44.78
C SER A 159 18.47 -46.68 -43.62
N PHE A 160 17.91 -47.10 -42.47
CA PHE A 160 18.28 -48.33 -41.70
C PHE A 160 17.28 -48.55 -40.52
N PRO A 161 17.13 -49.78 -39.95
CA PRO A 161 15.83 -50.36 -39.66
C PRO A 161 15.43 -50.37 -38.18
N THR A 162 14.14 -50.65 -38.03
CA THR A 162 13.30 -50.92 -36.86
C THR A 162 13.89 -51.83 -35.79
N TRP A 163 13.48 -51.58 -34.55
CA TRP A 163 13.18 -52.63 -33.57
C TRP A 163 11.71 -52.53 -33.15
N GLU A 164 11.12 -53.69 -33.02
CA GLU A 164 9.70 -54.01 -33.10
C GLU A 164 9.11 -54.25 -31.69
N ASN A 165 7.78 -54.16 -31.59
CA ASN A 165 6.88 -54.81 -30.64
C ASN A 165 6.56 -54.16 -29.27
N ALA A 166 5.36 -53.56 -29.21
CA ALA A 166 4.38 -53.83 -28.15
C ALA A 166 2.94 -53.58 -28.66
N PRO A 167 1.98 -54.52 -28.52
CA PRO A 167 0.68 -54.41 -29.15
C PRO A 167 -0.41 -53.79 -28.25
N SER A 168 -1.37 -53.16 -28.93
CA SER A 168 -2.81 -53.12 -28.64
C SER A 168 -3.34 -52.43 -27.38
N ALA A 169 -4.12 -51.35 -27.58
CA ALA A 169 -5.47 -51.25 -27.03
C ALA A 169 -6.32 -50.21 -27.80
N ASN A 170 -7.41 -50.73 -28.37
CA ASN A 170 -8.59 -50.02 -28.84
C ASN A 170 -8.96 -48.76 -28.03
N ASN A 171 -9.36 -47.69 -28.73
CA ASN A 171 -10.75 -47.28 -28.60
C ASN A 171 -11.24 -46.52 -29.83
N GLN A 172 -12.26 -47.11 -30.42
CA GLN A 172 -13.19 -46.51 -31.35
C GLN A 172 -13.82 -45.27 -30.71
N ASN A 173 -13.96 -44.19 -31.48
CA ASN A 173 -15.25 -43.49 -31.53
C ASN A 173 -15.42 -42.82 -32.89
N GLN A 174 -16.65 -42.95 -33.34
CA GLN A 174 -17.13 -42.87 -34.71
C GLN A 174 -18.04 -41.64 -34.85
N TYR A 175 -18.22 -41.20 -36.09
CA TYR A 175 -19.27 -40.32 -36.64
C TYR A 175 -19.05 -38.81 -36.68
N GLY A 176 -19.10 -38.29 -37.92
CA GLY A 176 -19.27 -36.88 -38.22
C GLY A 176 -19.05 -36.48 -39.68
N SER A 177 -19.66 -37.18 -40.63
CA SER A 177 -19.65 -36.83 -42.07
C SER A 177 -20.32 -35.49 -42.34
N VAL A 178 -19.63 -34.54 -43.00
CA VAL A 178 -20.25 -33.58 -43.94
C VAL A 178 -19.34 -33.32 -45.15
N LYS A 179 -19.68 -34.00 -46.24
CA LYS A 179 -19.73 -33.57 -47.66
C LYS A 179 -19.19 -32.16 -48.01
N GLY A 180 -18.02 -32.17 -48.65
CA GLY A 180 -17.67 -31.58 -49.96
C GLY A 180 -18.22 -30.23 -50.42
N ARG A 181 -17.30 -29.37 -50.88
CA ARG A 181 -17.29 -28.84 -52.26
C ARG A 181 -15.91 -28.30 -52.62
N ASN A 182 -15.28 -28.91 -53.62
CA ASN A 182 -14.16 -28.33 -54.35
C ASN A 182 -14.72 -27.26 -55.30
N GLU A 183 -14.20 -26.04 -55.23
CA GLU A 183 -14.16 -25.15 -56.38
C GLU A 183 -12.73 -24.66 -56.57
N ILE A 184 -12.14 -25.18 -57.63
CA ILE A 184 -10.86 -24.78 -58.22
C ILE A 184 -11.18 -23.52 -59.04
N LEU A 185 -10.52 -22.41 -58.72
CA LEU A 185 -10.38 -21.30 -59.64
C LEU A 185 -8.89 -20.96 -59.73
N ASP A 186 -8.31 -21.47 -60.81
CA ASP A 186 -7.02 -21.07 -61.35
C ASP A 186 -7.02 -19.56 -61.61
N ASN A 187 -5.99 -18.86 -61.14
CA ASN A 187 -5.62 -17.62 -61.80
C ASN A 187 -4.09 -17.45 -61.80
N HIS A 188 -3.54 -17.49 -63.00
CA HIS A 188 -2.17 -17.17 -63.34
C HIS A 188 -1.88 -15.69 -63.03
N GLY A 189 -0.75 -15.43 -62.38
CA GLY A 189 -0.23 -14.08 -62.16
C GLY A 189 1.27 -14.12 -61.86
N SER A 190 2.08 -14.13 -62.91
CA SER A 190 3.54 -14.08 -62.88
C SER A 190 4.02 -12.65 -62.54
N SER A 191 4.87 -12.48 -61.53
CA SER A 191 5.91 -11.43 -61.56
C SER A 191 6.97 -11.61 -60.45
N GLN A 192 8.14 -12.06 -60.91
CA GLN A 192 9.51 -11.79 -60.46
C GLN A 192 9.73 -11.02 -59.14
N LEU A 193 10.47 -11.63 -58.22
CA LEU A 193 11.19 -10.95 -57.15
C LEU A 193 12.65 -11.42 -57.14
N ALA A 194 13.54 -10.45 -57.37
CA ALA A 194 14.96 -10.59 -57.53
C ALA A 194 15.66 -10.92 -56.19
N SER A 195 16.64 -11.83 -56.28
CA SER A 195 17.60 -12.14 -55.24
C SER A 195 18.53 -10.95 -54.97
N ASN A 196 18.54 -10.42 -53.75
CA ASN A 196 19.61 -9.56 -53.24
C ASN A 196 20.16 -10.12 -51.92
N GLY A 197 21.48 -10.10 -51.82
CA GLY A 197 22.28 -10.95 -50.94
C GLY A 197 22.22 -10.66 -49.44
N ILE A 198 22.51 -11.73 -48.70
CA ILE A 198 22.59 -11.81 -47.24
C ILE A 198 23.96 -11.30 -46.78
N GLY A 199 23.96 -10.39 -45.81
CA GLY A 199 25.17 -9.77 -45.27
C GLY A 199 25.75 -10.52 -44.05
N PRO A 200 26.95 -10.15 -43.56
CA PRO A 200 27.69 -10.90 -42.54
C PRO A 200 27.07 -10.90 -41.13
N ALA A 201 26.01 -10.11 -40.90
CA ALA A 201 25.33 -10.02 -39.60
C ALA A 201 24.38 -11.20 -39.32
N ASP A 202 23.97 -11.93 -40.35
CA ASP A 202 23.01 -13.02 -40.23
C ASP A 202 23.66 -14.33 -39.73
N HIS A 203 24.99 -14.43 -39.76
CA HIS A 203 25.72 -15.58 -39.21
C HIS A 203 25.83 -15.58 -37.68
N ALA A 204 25.56 -14.45 -37.00
CA ALA A 204 25.62 -14.37 -35.54
C ALA A 204 24.34 -14.92 -34.86
N ILE A 205 23.23 -14.98 -35.58
CA ILE A 205 21.94 -15.51 -35.06
C ILE A 205 21.86 -17.04 -35.17
N LEU A 206 22.68 -17.66 -36.02
CA LEU A 206 22.68 -19.11 -36.23
C LEU A 206 23.42 -19.94 -35.15
N ASN A 207 24.05 -19.28 -34.17
CA ASN A 207 24.83 -19.94 -33.11
C ASN A 207 24.23 -19.80 -31.70
N MET A 208 22.96 -19.39 -31.57
CA MET A 208 22.28 -19.43 -30.27
C MET A 208 21.65 -20.80 -30.09
N THR A 209 22.05 -21.53 -29.05
CA THR A 209 21.39 -22.81 -28.75
C THR A 209 19.94 -22.55 -28.32
N GLU A 210 19.04 -23.50 -28.55
CA GLU A 210 17.62 -23.40 -28.14
C GLU A 210 17.50 -23.03 -26.65
N LYS A 211 18.45 -23.46 -25.82
CA LYS A 211 18.57 -23.09 -24.40
C LYS A 211 18.89 -21.60 -24.20
N ASP A 212 19.75 -21.01 -25.02
CA ASP A 212 20.09 -19.58 -24.96
C ASP A 212 18.92 -18.71 -25.44
N VAL A 213 18.18 -19.17 -26.45
CA VAL A 213 16.97 -18.49 -26.94
C VAL A 213 15.84 -18.60 -25.91
N VAL A 214 15.61 -19.77 -25.31
CA VAL A 214 14.62 -19.96 -24.24
C VAL A 214 14.98 -19.18 -22.98
N THR A 215 16.27 -19.10 -22.61
CA THR A 215 16.73 -18.29 -21.47
C THR A 215 16.63 -16.79 -21.75
N ALA A 216 16.91 -16.34 -22.98
CA ALA A 216 16.77 -14.95 -23.39
C ALA A 216 15.29 -14.52 -23.51
N ILE A 217 14.40 -15.44 -23.91
CA ILE A 217 12.95 -15.21 -23.93
C ILE A 217 12.37 -15.23 -22.51
N GLN A 218 12.81 -16.15 -21.64
CA GLN A 218 12.39 -16.18 -20.22
C GLN A 218 12.94 -15.00 -19.40
N ALA A 219 14.12 -14.47 -19.74
CA ALA A 219 14.70 -13.30 -19.09
C ALA A 219 14.02 -11.97 -19.48
N LYS A 220 13.20 -11.97 -20.54
CA LYS A 220 12.57 -10.76 -21.07
C LYS A 220 11.28 -10.36 -20.34
N ASP A 221 10.67 -11.29 -19.59
CA ASP A 221 9.35 -11.10 -18.98
C ASP A 221 9.35 -11.17 -17.43
N VAL A 222 10.51 -11.21 -16.77
CA VAL A 222 10.56 -11.06 -15.31
C VAL A 222 10.67 -9.57 -14.95
N PRO A 223 9.67 -8.96 -14.29
CA PRO A 223 9.77 -7.59 -13.82
C PRO A 223 11.00 -7.47 -12.91
N LYS A 224 11.94 -6.60 -13.26
CA LYS A 224 13.20 -6.47 -12.52
C LYS A 224 12.93 -5.90 -11.11
N SER A 225 12.96 -6.75 -10.10
CA SER A 225 12.90 -6.32 -8.69
C SER A 225 14.18 -5.60 -8.28
N LEU A 226 14.06 -4.37 -7.78
CA LEU A 226 15.18 -3.55 -7.36
C LEU A 226 15.61 -3.87 -5.94
N LYS A 227 16.92 -3.93 -5.73
CA LYS A 227 17.49 -4.03 -4.38
C LYS A 227 17.29 -2.71 -3.60
N PRO A 228 17.29 -2.73 -2.25
CA PRO A 228 17.16 -1.50 -1.47
C PRO A 228 18.23 -0.45 -1.80
N SER A 229 19.46 -0.88 -2.06
CA SER A 229 20.57 0.01 -2.45
C SER A 229 20.44 0.62 -3.85
N GLU A 230 19.65 -0.02 -4.73
CA GLU A 230 19.32 0.50 -6.06
C GLU A 230 18.11 1.44 -5.98
N THR A 231 17.11 1.05 -5.17
CA THR A 231 15.88 1.82 -4.92
C THR A 231 16.19 3.23 -4.44
N ILE A 232 17.08 3.40 -3.45
CA ILE A 232 17.46 4.72 -2.92
C ILE A 232 18.20 5.62 -3.92
N LYS A 233 18.70 5.05 -5.03
CA LYS A 233 19.37 5.82 -6.09
C LYS A 233 18.37 6.32 -7.15
N THR A 234 17.14 5.81 -7.13
CA THR A 234 16.11 6.21 -8.09
C THR A 234 15.48 7.55 -7.70
N PRO A 235 15.16 8.43 -8.66
CA PRO A 235 14.44 9.68 -8.36
C PRO A 235 13.01 9.41 -7.85
N VAL A 236 12.38 8.33 -8.28
CA VAL A 236 11.03 7.92 -7.84
C VAL A 236 10.98 7.67 -6.35
N PHE A 237 12.02 7.07 -5.77
CA PHE A 237 12.12 6.86 -4.33
C PHE A 237 11.99 8.18 -3.55
N TYR A 238 12.69 9.24 -3.95
CA TYR A 238 12.62 10.53 -3.26
C TYR A 238 11.26 11.21 -3.43
N SER A 239 10.62 11.06 -4.58
CA SER A 239 9.26 11.59 -4.81
C SER A 239 8.22 10.87 -3.95
N LEU A 240 8.34 9.54 -3.79
CA LEU A 240 7.50 8.75 -2.88
C LEU A 240 7.79 9.07 -1.40
N LEU A 241 9.06 9.28 -1.05
CA LEU A 241 9.47 9.67 0.30
C LEU A 241 8.88 11.05 0.66
N MET A 242 8.97 12.02 -0.24
CA MET A 242 8.40 13.36 -0.07
C MET A 242 6.87 13.33 -0.01
N TYR A 243 6.22 12.48 -0.82
CA TYR A 243 4.78 12.20 -0.69
C TYR A 243 4.43 11.71 0.73
N GLY A 244 5.18 10.73 1.23
CA GLY A 244 5.01 10.21 2.58
C GLY A 244 5.19 11.29 3.65
N ILE A 245 6.21 12.14 3.53
CA ILE A 245 6.48 13.25 4.48
C ILE A 245 5.33 14.27 4.45
N SER A 246 4.90 14.69 3.26
CA SER A 246 3.85 15.68 3.08
C SER A 246 2.51 15.25 3.70
N ILE A 247 2.07 14.03 3.36
CA ILE A 247 0.80 13.51 3.90
C ILE A 247 0.91 13.19 5.38
N ALA A 248 2.03 12.59 5.85
CA ALA A 248 2.22 12.30 7.27
C ALA A 248 2.24 13.58 8.12
N TYR A 249 2.76 14.69 7.61
CA TYR A 249 2.75 15.98 8.31
C TYR A 249 1.32 16.49 8.48
N GLY A 250 0.52 16.50 7.41
CA GLY A 250 -0.90 16.85 7.48
C GLY A 250 -1.71 15.92 8.40
N LEU A 251 -1.44 14.61 8.34
CA LEU A 251 -2.05 13.61 9.22
C LEU A 251 -1.73 13.88 10.69
N THR A 252 -0.47 14.20 10.99
CA THR A 252 -0.01 14.47 12.37
C THR A 252 -0.69 15.72 12.92
N LEU A 253 -0.78 16.79 12.14
CA LEU A 253 -1.48 17.99 12.57
C LEU A 253 -2.97 17.73 12.79
N LYS A 254 -3.62 16.97 11.90
CA LYS A 254 -5.04 16.63 12.05
C LYS A 254 -5.27 15.81 13.29
N ALA A 255 -4.51 14.74 13.49
CA ALA A 255 -4.65 13.85 14.64
C ALA A 255 -4.53 14.58 15.98
N ASN A 256 -3.62 15.56 16.09
CA ASN A 256 -3.35 16.24 17.34
C ASN A 256 -4.18 17.52 17.55
N TYR A 257 -4.54 18.24 16.48
CA TYR A 257 -5.02 19.62 16.61
C TYR A 257 -6.41 19.89 16.03
N TYR A 258 -7.05 18.95 15.32
CA TYR A 258 -8.39 19.23 14.75
C TYR A 258 -9.37 19.64 15.86
N LYS A 259 -9.52 18.84 16.92
CA LYS A 259 -10.44 19.15 18.02
C LYS A 259 -10.02 20.42 18.77
N GLN A 260 -8.73 20.59 19.04
CA GLN A 260 -8.21 21.76 19.74
C GLN A 260 -8.49 23.06 18.98
N PHE A 261 -8.29 23.06 17.66
CA PHE A 261 -8.56 24.21 16.81
C PHE A 261 -10.06 24.44 16.62
N GLY A 262 -10.84 23.38 16.40
CA GLY A 262 -12.29 23.46 16.24
C GLY A 262 -13.00 24.08 17.45
N LEU A 263 -12.54 23.77 18.67
CA LEU A 263 -13.08 24.33 19.91
C LEU A 263 -12.92 25.84 20.07
N LEU A 264 -12.07 26.49 19.26
CA LEU A 264 -11.91 27.95 19.28
C LEU A 264 -13.13 28.68 18.71
N TYR A 265 -13.89 28.02 17.82
CA TYR A 265 -15.04 28.62 17.13
C TYR A 265 -16.33 27.83 17.34
N ILE A 266 -16.24 26.51 17.45
CA ILE A 266 -17.38 25.59 17.61
C ILE A 266 -17.43 25.14 19.08
N GLN A 267 -18.24 25.81 19.90
CA GLN A 267 -18.42 25.47 21.32
C GLN A 267 -19.36 24.27 21.55
N ASN A 268 -19.20 23.21 20.75
CA ASN A 268 -19.95 21.97 20.90
C ASN A 268 -18.98 20.78 20.89
N ASP A 269 -18.57 20.35 22.08
CA ASP A 269 -17.60 19.26 22.23
C ASP A 269 -18.16 17.91 21.74
N ASN A 270 -19.46 17.69 21.89
CA ASN A 270 -20.13 16.49 21.39
C ASN A 270 -20.07 16.43 19.87
N TYR A 271 -20.27 17.57 19.19
CA TYR A 271 -20.14 17.68 17.75
C TYR A 271 -18.73 17.34 17.28
N LEU A 272 -17.69 17.94 17.87
CA LEU A 272 -16.30 17.67 17.49
C LEU A 272 -15.87 16.23 17.83
N THR A 273 -16.46 15.65 18.87
CA THR A 273 -16.27 14.23 19.20
C THR A 273 -16.92 13.34 18.14
N LEU A 274 -18.11 13.68 17.64
CA LEU A 274 -18.74 12.98 16.50
C LEU A 274 -17.85 13.05 15.25
N VAL A 275 -17.31 14.24 14.91
CA VAL A 275 -16.32 14.37 13.82
C VAL A 275 -15.15 13.42 14.04
N GLY A 276 -14.62 13.37 15.26
CA GLY A 276 -13.56 12.44 15.66
C GLY A 276 -13.90 10.97 15.40
N THR A 277 -15.12 10.53 15.69
CA THR A 277 -15.57 9.15 15.45
C THR A 277 -15.73 8.82 13.97
N LEU A 278 -16.01 9.81 13.11
CA LEU A 278 -16.17 9.65 11.67
C LEU A 278 -14.83 9.64 10.91
N ILE A 279 -13.77 10.25 11.47
CA ILE A 279 -12.43 10.30 10.85
C ILE A 279 -11.90 8.90 10.51
N PRO A 280 -11.88 7.90 11.42
CA PRO A 280 -11.38 6.58 11.09
C PRO A 280 -12.27 5.84 10.08
N VAL A 281 -13.58 6.06 10.10
CA VAL A 281 -14.52 5.49 9.11
C VAL A 281 -14.18 5.99 7.70
N MET A 282 -14.01 7.31 7.55
CA MET A 282 -13.65 7.90 6.26
C MET A 282 -12.26 7.50 5.78
N SER A 283 -11.28 7.45 6.70
CA SER A 283 -9.92 6.96 6.43
C SER A 283 -9.90 5.49 5.99
N THR A 284 -10.75 4.65 6.58
CA THR A 284 -10.85 3.23 6.20
C THR A 284 -11.53 3.06 4.85
N SER A 285 -12.62 3.80 4.62
CA SER A 285 -13.36 3.78 3.36
C SER A 285 -12.50 4.22 2.18
N SER A 286 -11.67 5.25 2.37
CA SER A 286 -10.78 5.75 1.32
C SER A 286 -9.70 4.74 0.93
N ARG A 287 -9.15 3.99 1.90
CA ARG A 287 -8.19 2.92 1.64
C ARG A 287 -8.80 1.85 0.75
N ILE A 288 -9.98 1.34 1.12
CA ILE A 288 -10.65 0.28 0.36
C ILE A 288 -10.99 0.77 -1.05
N LEU A 289 -11.52 2.00 -1.18
CA LEU A 289 -11.86 2.60 -2.47
C LEU A 289 -10.62 2.74 -3.37
N PHE A 290 -9.54 3.35 -2.87
CA PHE A 290 -8.32 3.53 -3.67
C PHE A 290 -7.64 2.21 -3.98
N GLY A 291 -7.62 1.25 -3.04
CA GLY A 291 -7.10 -0.10 -3.29
C GLY A 291 -7.86 -0.78 -4.43
N ALA A 292 -9.19 -0.73 -4.42
CA ALA A 292 -10.02 -1.28 -5.50
C ALA A 292 -9.82 -0.54 -6.84
N CYS A 293 -9.62 0.79 -6.83
CA CYS A 293 -9.37 1.56 -8.04
C CYS A 293 -8.01 1.23 -8.67
N LEU A 294 -6.97 1.01 -7.85
CA LEU A 294 -5.64 0.61 -8.31
C LEU A 294 -5.67 -0.80 -8.93
N ASP A 295 -6.27 -1.78 -8.25
CA ASP A 295 -6.33 -3.17 -8.73
C ASP A 295 -7.15 -3.29 -10.04
N LYS A 296 -8.17 -2.44 -10.23
CA LYS A 296 -8.97 -2.40 -11.48
C LYS A 296 -8.29 -1.65 -12.63
N GLY A 297 -7.10 -1.07 -12.42
CA GLY A 297 -6.43 -0.23 -13.40
C GLY A 297 -7.16 1.08 -13.73
N LEU A 298 -8.11 1.51 -12.89
CA LEU A 298 -8.84 2.78 -13.06
C LEU A 298 -7.95 3.99 -12.79
N LEU A 299 -6.94 3.82 -11.93
CA LEU A 299 -5.99 4.85 -11.55
C LEU A 299 -4.56 4.29 -11.62
N ASN A 300 -3.66 5.03 -12.25
CA ASN A 300 -2.24 4.77 -12.10
C ASN A 300 -1.76 5.26 -10.72
N ILE A 301 -0.67 4.67 -10.21
CA ILE A 301 -0.07 5.08 -8.94
C ILE A 301 0.28 6.57 -8.96
N LYS A 302 0.89 7.07 -10.03
CA LYS A 302 1.26 8.49 -10.17
C LYS A 302 0.03 9.41 -10.09
N ASP A 303 -1.04 9.08 -10.80
CA ASP A 303 -2.27 9.87 -10.81
C ASP A 303 -2.93 9.88 -9.42
N ALA A 304 -2.98 8.72 -8.76
CA ALA A 304 -3.52 8.60 -7.42
C ALA A 304 -2.73 9.42 -6.37
N LEU A 305 -1.40 9.45 -6.47
CA LEU A 305 -0.54 10.30 -5.61
C LEU A 305 -0.85 11.78 -5.81
N VAL A 306 -0.96 12.24 -7.06
CA VAL A 306 -1.24 13.64 -7.40
C VAL A 306 -2.63 14.04 -6.91
N ILE A 307 -3.66 13.20 -7.13
CA ILE A 307 -5.03 13.45 -6.65
C ILE A 307 -5.05 13.57 -5.13
N ALA A 308 -4.38 12.64 -4.41
CA ALA A 308 -4.32 12.67 -2.95
C ALA A 308 -3.66 13.97 -2.44
N LEU A 309 -2.50 14.34 -3.01
CA LEU A 309 -1.80 15.57 -2.64
C LEU A 309 -2.60 16.83 -2.96
N ALA A 310 -3.27 16.88 -4.12
CA ALA A 310 -4.08 18.02 -4.53
C ALA A 310 -5.24 18.25 -3.56
N ILE A 311 -5.98 17.19 -3.21
CA ILE A 311 -7.06 17.26 -2.22
C ILE A 311 -6.50 17.69 -0.87
N ASN A 312 -5.38 17.10 -0.41
CA ASN A 312 -4.76 17.46 0.87
C ASN A 312 -4.32 18.92 0.90
N SER A 313 -3.76 19.43 -0.19
CA SER A 313 -3.32 20.82 -0.33
C SER A 313 -4.48 21.80 -0.22
N VAL A 314 -5.54 21.57 -0.99
CA VAL A 314 -6.74 22.43 -1.00
C VAL A 314 -7.41 22.40 0.38
N MET A 315 -7.70 21.21 0.91
CA MET A 315 -8.36 21.09 2.22
C MET A 315 -7.53 21.71 3.34
N SER A 316 -6.20 21.58 3.31
CA SER A 316 -5.34 22.22 4.32
C SER A 316 -5.32 23.75 4.20
N ALA A 317 -5.43 24.31 3.00
CA ALA A 317 -5.51 25.77 2.80
C ALA A 317 -6.81 26.35 3.37
N PHE A 318 -7.95 25.65 3.21
CA PHE A 318 -9.24 26.07 3.75
C PHE A 318 -9.41 25.78 5.24
N TRP A 319 -8.51 25.01 5.85
CA TRP A 319 -8.69 24.51 7.21
C TRP A 319 -8.79 25.64 8.24
N TYR A 320 -7.99 26.72 8.10
CA TYR A 320 -8.04 27.85 9.01
C TYR A 320 -9.39 28.56 9.02
N ILE A 321 -9.99 28.78 7.84
CA ILE A 321 -11.24 29.54 7.71
C ILE A 321 -12.48 28.69 8.00
N ALA A 322 -12.41 27.38 7.81
CA ALA A 322 -13.58 26.52 7.87
C ALA A 322 -14.39 26.59 9.17
N PRO A 323 -13.81 26.51 10.38
CA PRO A 323 -14.60 26.57 11.60
C PRO A 323 -15.12 27.97 11.91
N GLN A 324 -14.61 29.01 11.22
CA GLN A 324 -15.08 30.39 11.36
C GLN A 324 -16.35 30.64 10.53
N THR A 325 -16.50 29.89 9.43
CA THR A 325 -17.64 30.01 8.53
C THR A 325 -18.83 29.20 9.02
N ASP A 326 -18.64 27.89 9.19
CA ASP A 326 -19.73 26.99 9.56
C ASP A 326 -19.20 25.65 10.13
N ALA A 327 -19.95 25.09 11.08
CA ALA A 327 -19.57 23.84 11.73
C ALA A 327 -19.63 22.64 10.77
N ILE A 328 -20.64 22.57 9.89
CA ILE A 328 -20.79 21.49 8.91
C ILE A 328 -19.67 21.57 7.87
N PHE A 329 -19.33 22.78 7.41
CA PHE A 329 -18.20 22.97 6.51
C PHE A 329 -16.89 22.48 7.13
N TYR A 330 -16.65 22.77 8.41
CA TYR A 330 -15.49 22.27 9.14
C TYR A 330 -15.45 20.74 9.22
N MET A 331 -16.59 20.10 9.54
CA MET A 331 -16.68 18.64 9.56
C MET A 331 -16.37 18.04 8.19
N ILE A 332 -17.02 18.54 7.12
CA ILE A 332 -16.77 18.05 5.76
C ILE A 332 -15.29 18.16 5.43
N LEU A 333 -14.67 19.31 5.68
CA LEU A 333 -13.25 19.53 5.42
C LEU A 333 -12.36 18.51 6.17
N VAL A 334 -12.59 18.31 7.47
CA VAL A 334 -11.80 17.36 8.28
C VAL A 334 -11.99 15.92 7.81
N LEU A 335 -13.19 15.55 7.38
CA LEU A 335 -13.48 14.23 6.82
C LEU A 335 -12.84 14.02 5.45
N PHE A 336 -12.79 15.04 4.59
CA PHE A 336 -12.04 14.99 3.33
C PHE A 336 -10.52 14.91 3.55
N LEU A 337 -9.99 15.61 4.56
CA LEU A 337 -8.60 15.42 5.00
C LEU A 337 -8.35 13.97 5.46
N ALA A 338 -9.29 13.38 6.19
CA ALA A 338 -9.20 11.97 6.60
C ALA A 338 -9.24 11.00 5.42
N LEU A 339 -10.10 11.27 4.43
CA LEU A 339 -10.18 10.50 3.19
C LEU A 339 -8.83 10.49 2.48
N THR A 340 -8.27 11.66 2.14
CA THR A 340 -7.00 11.73 1.39
C THR A 340 -5.82 11.17 2.16
N GLN A 341 -5.69 11.51 3.45
CA GLN A 341 -4.55 11.05 4.27
C GLN A 341 -4.59 9.53 4.53
N GLY A 342 -5.78 8.92 4.49
CA GLY A 342 -5.94 7.47 4.58
C GLY A 342 -5.32 6.72 3.41
N THR A 343 -5.29 7.32 2.21
CA THR A 343 -4.80 6.65 0.98
C THR A 343 -3.30 6.32 1.01
N THR A 344 -2.50 7.04 1.80
CA THR A 344 -1.05 6.79 1.90
C THR A 344 -0.71 5.39 2.39
N PHE A 345 -1.54 4.80 3.23
CA PHE A 345 -1.37 3.43 3.71
C PHE A 345 -1.63 2.36 2.63
N VAL A 346 -2.15 2.75 1.47
CA VAL A 346 -2.36 1.89 0.29
C VAL A 346 -1.37 2.26 -0.82
N LEU A 347 -1.18 3.55 -1.07
CA LEU A 347 -0.36 4.05 -2.17
C LEU A 347 1.13 3.78 -1.97
N LEU A 348 1.68 3.93 -0.76
CA LEU A 348 3.09 3.61 -0.51
C LEU A 348 3.42 2.13 -0.65
N PRO A 349 2.67 1.17 -0.07
CA PRO A 349 2.94 -0.23 -0.31
C PRO A 349 2.64 -0.63 -1.76
N ALA A 350 1.57 -0.14 -2.39
CA ALA A 350 1.32 -0.40 -3.81
C ALA A 350 2.47 0.10 -4.70
N ALA A 351 3.00 1.30 -4.43
CA ALA A 351 4.17 1.82 -5.12
C ALA A 351 5.42 0.96 -4.89
N ALA A 352 5.68 0.54 -3.65
CA ALA A 352 6.81 -0.34 -3.35
C ALA A 352 6.72 -1.67 -4.10
N PHE A 353 5.52 -2.25 -4.20
CA PHE A 353 5.29 -3.52 -4.87
C PHE A 353 5.38 -3.40 -6.40
N HIS A 354 4.63 -2.48 -7.01
CA HIS A 354 4.53 -2.38 -8.47
C HIS A 354 5.71 -1.68 -9.13
N ILE A 355 6.39 -0.74 -8.45
CA ILE A 355 7.49 0.03 -9.04
C ILE A 355 8.84 -0.62 -8.71
N PHE A 356 9.05 -1.07 -7.48
CA PHE A 356 10.33 -1.62 -7.04
C PHE A 356 10.37 -3.16 -7.07
N GLY A 357 9.23 -3.82 -7.25
CA GLY A 357 9.11 -5.27 -7.39
C GLY A 357 8.89 -6.02 -6.05
N PRO A 358 8.46 -7.29 -6.13
CA PRO A 358 8.06 -8.09 -4.96
C PRO A 358 9.24 -8.64 -4.13
N ASP A 359 10.40 -8.94 -4.74
CA ASP A 359 11.46 -9.74 -4.09
C ASP A 359 12.06 -9.06 -2.84
N HIS A 360 12.10 -7.73 -2.85
CA HIS A 360 12.62 -6.91 -1.75
C HIS A 360 11.57 -5.94 -1.20
N PHE A 361 10.29 -6.27 -1.36
CA PHE A 361 9.15 -5.43 -0.97
C PHE A 361 9.27 -4.90 0.46
N SER A 362 9.47 -5.76 1.46
CA SER A 362 9.48 -5.38 2.88
C SER A 362 10.58 -4.35 3.20
N ASN A 363 11.75 -4.50 2.58
CA ASN A 363 12.87 -3.57 2.78
C ASN A 363 12.61 -2.23 2.08
N ASN A 364 12.13 -2.27 0.82
CA ASN A 364 11.85 -1.07 0.03
C ASN A 364 10.67 -0.27 0.62
N TYR A 365 9.60 -0.95 1.04
CA TYR A 365 8.48 -0.35 1.75
C TYR A 365 8.90 0.22 3.10
N GLY A 366 9.71 -0.52 3.87
CA GLY A 366 10.27 -0.04 5.14
C GLY A 366 11.05 1.28 4.96
N LEU A 367 11.86 1.39 3.90
CA LEU A 367 12.56 2.63 3.56
C LEU A 367 11.60 3.77 3.23
N LEU A 368 10.53 3.54 2.46
CA LEU A 368 9.52 4.57 2.20
C LEU A 368 8.81 5.00 3.49
N TYR A 369 8.47 4.03 4.35
CA TYR A 369 7.75 4.29 5.60
C TYR A 369 8.56 5.12 6.60
N THR A 370 9.89 5.22 6.45
CA THR A 370 10.73 6.13 7.25
C THR A 370 10.27 7.59 7.16
N SER A 371 9.54 7.98 6.11
CA SER A 371 8.91 9.30 6.02
C SER A 371 8.05 9.64 7.25
N PHE A 372 7.30 8.67 7.78
CA PHE A 372 6.46 8.85 8.97
C PHE A 372 7.30 9.07 10.23
N SER A 373 8.42 8.35 10.35
CA SER A 373 9.36 8.52 11.47
C SER A 373 10.02 9.89 11.45
N ILE A 374 10.45 10.37 10.27
CA ILE A 374 11.02 11.71 10.07
C ILE A 374 10.00 12.76 10.52
N VAL A 375 8.75 12.65 10.08
CA VAL A 375 7.69 13.59 10.47
C VAL A 375 7.36 13.49 11.95
N GLY A 376 7.27 12.30 12.52
CA GLY A 376 6.95 12.12 13.94
C GLY A 376 7.96 12.83 14.85
N ILE A 377 9.25 12.70 14.56
CA ILE A 377 10.32 13.35 15.32
C ILE A 377 10.35 14.87 15.05
N SER A 378 10.35 15.27 13.78
CA SER A 378 10.44 16.69 13.41
C SER A 378 9.21 17.49 13.88
N SER A 379 8.01 16.96 13.70
CA SER A 379 6.77 17.65 14.11
C SER A 379 6.71 17.89 15.61
N ALA A 380 7.17 16.94 16.45
CA ALA A 380 7.22 17.12 17.90
C ALA A 380 8.14 18.29 18.32
N ILE A 381 9.21 18.53 17.56
CA ILE A 381 10.19 19.60 17.82
C ILE A 381 9.71 20.95 17.26
N PHE A 382 9.22 20.96 16.02
CA PHE A 382 8.97 22.21 15.28
C PHE A 382 7.54 22.74 15.40
N VAL A 383 6.52 21.88 15.52
CA VAL A 383 5.12 22.33 15.53
C VAL A 383 4.78 23.24 16.70
N PRO A 384 5.18 22.94 17.96
CA PRO A 384 4.82 23.81 19.09
C PRO A 384 5.43 25.22 18.98
N PRO A 385 6.74 25.39 18.69
CA PRO A 385 7.32 26.72 18.45
C PRO A 385 6.69 27.44 17.26
N LEU A 386 6.44 26.72 16.15
CA LEU A 386 5.84 27.28 14.95
C LEU A 386 4.42 27.80 15.23
N LEU A 387 3.63 27.04 15.97
CA LEU A 387 2.29 27.44 16.39
C LEU A 387 2.33 28.67 17.32
N HIS A 388 3.31 28.76 18.21
CA HIS A 388 3.44 29.91 19.11
C HIS A 388 3.88 31.17 18.36
N ALA A 389 4.79 31.06 17.40
CA ALA A 389 5.35 32.20 16.67
C ALA A 389 4.44 32.70 15.54
N LEU A 390 3.85 31.79 14.75
CA LEU A 390 3.12 32.14 13.54
C LEU A 390 1.60 31.89 13.64
N GLY A 391 1.14 31.17 14.67
CA GLY A 391 -0.28 30.87 14.86
C GLY A 391 -0.83 29.81 13.89
N TRP A 392 -2.14 29.56 14.01
CA TRP A 392 -2.83 28.47 13.31
C TRP A 392 -2.85 28.61 11.79
N PHE A 393 -2.99 29.84 11.28
CA PHE A 393 -3.07 30.09 9.84
C PHE A 393 -1.82 29.58 9.12
N TRP A 394 -0.63 30.03 9.54
CA TRP A 394 0.62 29.64 8.92
C TRP A 394 0.96 28.17 9.16
N LEU A 395 0.54 27.60 10.29
CA LEU A 395 0.71 26.18 10.55
C LEU A 395 -0.04 25.33 9.50
N PHE A 396 -1.31 25.61 9.23
CA PHE A 396 -2.08 24.85 8.23
C PHE A 396 -1.64 25.17 6.79
N THR A 397 -1.33 26.43 6.48
CA THR A 397 -0.78 26.82 5.18
C THR A 397 0.55 26.09 4.89
N SER A 398 1.38 25.82 5.90
CA SER A 398 2.63 25.07 5.70
C SER A 398 2.41 23.65 5.15
N VAL A 399 1.33 22.96 5.55
CA VAL A 399 0.95 21.65 5.01
C VAL A 399 0.55 21.78 3.54
N SER A 400 -0.23 22.82 3.22
CA SER A 400 -0.68 23.09 1.86
C SER A 400 0.51 23.37 0.93
N MET A 401 1.45 24.22 1.35
CA MET A 401 2.67 24.53 0.60
C MET A 401 3.55 23.31 0.40
N LEU A 402 3.78 22.50 1.44
CA LEU A 402 4.55 21.26 1.33
C LEU A 402 3.88 20.27 0.35
N SER A 403 2.55 20.19 0.36
CA SER A 403 1.79 19.37 -0.58
C SER A 403 1.96 19.86 -2.02
N LEU A 404 1.90 21.18 -2.27
CA LEU A 404 2.09 21.76 -3.61
C LEU A 404 3.50 21.50 -4.16
N VAL A 405 4.54 21.70 -3.34
CA VAL A 405 5.93 21.39 -3.73
C VAL A 405 6.07 19.91 -4.08
N THR A 406 5.43 19.04 -3.31
CA THR A 406 5.47 17.60 -3.55
C THR A 406 4.72 17.21 -4.83
N ILE A 407 3.62 17.88 -5.17
CA ILE A 407 2.91 17.66 -6.46
C ILE A 407 3.85 17.95 -7.62
N VAL A 408 4.54 19.09 -7.60
CA VAL A 408 5.50 19.46 -8.66
C VAL A 408 6.58 18.39 -8.79
N MET A 409 7.13 17.90 -7.68
CA MET A 409 8.13 16.85 -7.66
C MET A 409 7.62 15.51 -8.25
N VAL A 410 6.43 15.06 -7.83
CA VAL A 410 5.82 13.81 -8.32
C VAL A 410 5.51 13.91 -9.81
N VAL A 411 4.97 15.03 -10.27
CA VAL A 411 4.65 15.27 -11.69
C VAL A 411 5.93 15.29 -12.54
N ALA A 412 6.98 15.98 -12.08
CA ALA A 412 8.27 16.07 -12.78
C ALA A 412 9.03 14.74 -12.83
N THR A 413 8.75 13.82 -11.91
CA THR A 413 9.44 12.53 -11.83
C THR A 413 8.83 11.54 -12.82
N ASN A 414 9.69 10.83 -13.56
CA ASN A 414 9.28 9.70 -14.39
C ASN A 414 9.19 8.44 -13.53
N PHE A 415 8.01 7.81 -13.51
CA PHE A 415 7.73 6.61 -12.71
C PHE A 415 8.05 5.30 -13.46
N ASN A 416 8.42 5.39 -14.75
CA ASN A 416 8.82 4.23 -15.54
C ASN A 416 10.29 3.90 -15.25
N ILE A 417 10.53 3.07 -14.24
CA ILE A 417 11.87 2.56 -13.93
C ILE A 417 12.08 1.28 -14.75
N GLY A 418 12.51 1.42 -16.01
CA GLY A 418 13.00 0.31 -16.84
C GLY A 418 11.92 -0.62 -17.40
N GLN A 419 11.11 -0.11 -18.34
CA GLN A 419 10.73 -0.90 -19.51
C GLN A 419 11.80 -0.72 -20.60
#